data_AF-I3VR36-F1
#
_entry.id   AF-I3VR36-F1
#
_cell.length_a   1.000
_cell.length_b   1.000
_cell.length_c   1.000
_cell.angle_alpha   90.00
_cell.angle_beta   90.00
_cell.angle_gamma   90.00
#
_symmetry.space_group_name_H-M   'P 1'
#
loop_
_entity.id
_entity.type
_entity.pdbx_description
1 polymer ?
#
loop_
_entity_poly.entity_id
_entity_poly.type
_entity_poly.pdbx_seq_one_letter_code
_entity_poly.pdbx_strand_id
1 'polypeptide(L)'
;HELAKVELAKDRAFLDPEPEGVPLADLPLSDDPEFNVLAKQRQALKNTRRGRDPEMKDLEERMNDRVHGIAREFLSKNRGYLNPEPQNVPIADIPLNRDPIFREMENELLKAMKDPRSNAGKIAELQDDLNNRAEDLAKDLRRKELANQEQEPLGVPLEELPLNYDPILNPLERKRRDIKRNPKRSADALRNLEREIAARIDDIARDFLAKERAFLDQEPEGVQLERLPLSDDKEFHEMERDLRALKKQPAKNKDAIEDLE
;
A
#
# COMPACT_ATOMS: atom_id res chain seq x y z
N HIS A 1 -28.18 -23.92 -20.43
CA HIS A 1 -27.15 -23.04 -19.85
C HIS A 1 -26.84 -23.35 -18.39
N GLU A 2 -27.83 -23.43 -17.49
CA GLU A 2 -27.61 -23.72 -16.06
C GLU A 2 -26.93 -25.09 -15.78
N LEU A 3 -27.36 -26.17 -16.45
CA LEU A 3 -26.72 -27.49 -16.29
C LEU A 3 -25.23 -27.51 -16.69
N ALA A 4 -24.85 -26.77 -17.73
CA ALA A 4 -23.46 -26.67 -18.17
C ALA A 4 -22.60 -25.88 -17.17
N LYS A 5 -23.15 -24.85 -16.51
CA LYS A 5 -22.45 -24.11 -15.45
C LYS A 5 -22.22 -24.98 -14.21
N VAL A 6 -23.23 -25.76 -13.80
CA VAL A 6 -23.11 -26.68 -12.66
C VAL A 6 -22.05 -27.75 -12.91
N GLU A 7 -22.01 -28.31 -14.12
CA GLU A 7 -21.00 -29.31 -14.47
C GLU A 7 -19.59 -28.71 -14.53
N LEU A 8 -19.45 -27.51 -15.12
CA LEU A 8 -18.19 -26.78 -15.15
C LEU A 8 -17.69 -26.41 -13.74
N ALA A 9 -18.60 -26.05 -12.84
CA ALA A 9 -18.27 -25.73 -11.45
C ALA A 9 -17.78 -26.97 -10.69
N LYS A 10 -18.43 -28.14 -10.89
CA LYS A 10 -17.95 -29.41 -10.33
C LYS A 10 -16.58 -29.78 -10.87
N ASP A 11 -16.37 -29.61 -12.18
CA ASP A 11 -15.09 -29.93 -12.81
C ASP A 11 -13.95 -29.00 -12.38
N ARG A 12 -14.27 -27.80 -11.87
CA ARG A 12 -13.34 -26.79 -11.37
C ARG A 12 -13.22 -26.74 -9.84
N ALA A 13 -13.85 -27.65 -9.10
CA ALA A 13 -13.88 -27.62 -7.64
C ALA A 13 -12.50 -27.76 -6.95
N PHE A 14 -11.46 -28.15 -7.68
CA PHE A 14 -10.07 -28.22 -7.20
C PHE A 14 -9.31 -26.89 -7.33
N LEU A 15 -9.88 -25.91 -8.02
CA LEU A 15 -9.32 -24.58 -8.15
C LEU A 15 -9.67 -23.75 -6.92
N ASP A 16 -8.78 -22.83 -6.54
CA ASP A 16 -9.08 -21.75 -5.60
C ASP A 16 -10.37 -21.05 -6.07
N PRO A 17 -11.43 -20.96 -5.24
CA PRO A 17 -12.67 -20.29 -5.62
C PRO A 17 -12.49 -18.78 -5.83
N GLU A 18 -11.50 -18.16 -5.18
CA GLU A 18 -11.24 -16.72 -5.21
C GLU A 18 -9.73 -16.42 -5.37
N PRO A 19 -9.10 -16.81 -6.50
CA PRO A 19 -7.70 -16.52 -6.78
C PRO A 19 -7.43 -15.01 -6.72
N GLU A 20 -6.47 -14.60 -5.90
CA GLU A 20 -6.17 -13.18 -5.64
C GLU A 20 -7.40 -12.39 -5.14
N GLY A 21 -8.36 -13.09 -4.53
CA GLY A 21 -9.65 -12.59 -4.06
C GLY A 21 -10.74 -12.50 -5.14
N VAL A 22 -10.45 -12.79 -6.41
CA VAL A 22 -11.39 -12.62 -7.54
C VAL A 22 -12.19 -13.91 -7.75
N PRO A 23 -13.54 -13.86 -7.75
CA PRO A 23 -14.34 -15.05 -8.00
C PRO A 23 -14.01 -15.71 -9.35
N LEU A 24 -13.83 -17.04 -9.37
CA LEU A 24 -13.57 -17.81 -10.61
C LEU A 24 -14.58 -17.53 -11.73
N ALA A 25 -15.81 -17.16 -11.39
CA ALA A 25 -16.88 -16.86 -12.35
C ALA A 25 -16.65 -15.57 -13.15
N ASP A 26 -15.88 -14.63 -12.60
CA ASP A 26 -15.58 -13.34 -13.23
C ASP A 26 -14.26 -13.38 -14.04
N LEU A 27 -13.47 -14.46 -13.91
CA LEU A 27 -12.22 -14.62 -14.64
C LEU A 27 -12.44 -15.15 -16.07
N PRO A 28 -11.72 -14.61 -17.07
CA PRO A 28 -11.79 -15.03 -18.47
C PRO A 28 -10.99 -16.33 -18.72
N LEU A 29 -11.23 -17.38 -17.92
CA LEU A 29 -10.47 -18.64 -17.99
C LEU A 29 -10.57 -19.33 -19.36
N SER A 30 -11.69 -19.15 -20.06
CA SER A 30 -11.92 -19.73 -21.38
C SER A 30 -11.08 -19.06 -22.47
N ASP A 31 -10.63 -17.82 -22.26
CA ASP A 31 -9.83 -17.07 -23.23
C ASP A 31 -8.34 -17.33 -23.06
N ASP A 32 -7.93 -17.98 -21.96
CA ASP A 32 -6.54 -18.25 -21.64
C ASP A 32 -6.04 -19.54 -22.33
N PRO A 33 -5.09 -19.45 -23.29
CA PRO A 33 -4.64 -20.62 -24.04
C PRO A 33 -3.94 -21.67 -23.16
N GLU A 34 -3.15 -21.23 -22.18
CA GLU A 34 -2.38 -22.09 -21.29
C GLU A 34 -3.30 -22.90 -20.37
N PHE A 35 -4.26 -22.24 -19.71
CA PHE A 35 -5.27 -22.89 -18.89
C PHE A 35 -6.10 -23.89 -19.69
N ASN A 36 -6.49 -23.55 -20.92
CA ASN A 36 -7.21 -24.47 -21.80
C ASN A 36 -6.40 -25.72 -22.16
N VAL A 37 -5.08 -25.61 -22.34
CA VAL A 37 -4.19 -26.77 -22.55
C VAL A 37 -4.16 -27.65 -21.30
N LEU A 38 -3.98 -27.06 -20.11
CA LEU A 38 -3.96 -27.79 -18.85
C LEU A 38 -5.31 -28.48 -18.56
N ALA A 39 -6.43 -27.80 -18.85
CA ALA A 39 -7.76 -28.35 -18.69
C ALA A 39 -7.99 -29.60 -19.57
N LYS A 40 -7.51 -29.58 -20.82
CA LYS A 40 -7.55 -30.75 -21.73
C LYS A 40 -6.69 -31.90 -21.22
N GLN A 41 -5.48 -31.62 -20.71
CA GLN A 41 -4.61 -32.62 -20.10
C GLN A 41 -5.28 -33.28 -18.89
N ARG A 42 -5.93 -32.48 -18.04
CA ARG A 42 -6.66 -32.97 -16.87
C ARG A 42 -7.83 -33.86 -17.28
N GLN A 43 -8.59 -33.44 -18.29
CA GLN A 43 -9.70 -34.25 -18.80
C GLN A 43 -9.22 -35.60 -19.36
N ALA A 44 -8.08 -35.63 -20.06
CA ALA A 44 -7.48 -36.86 -20.57
C ALA A 44 -7.04 -37.80 -19.42
N LEU A 45 -6.37 -37.27 -18.38
CA LEU A 45 -5.96 -38.05 -17.20
C LEU A 45 -7.14 -38.56 -16.37
N LYS A 46 -8.23 -37.78 -16.27
CA LYS A 46 -9.48 -38.22 -15.63
C LYS A 46 -10.08 -39.44 -16.35
N ASN A 47 -9.95 -39.49 -17.67
CA ASN A 47 -10.48 -40.58 -18.50
C ASN A 47 -9.65 -41.87 -18.46
N THR A 48 -8.37 -41.81 -18.07
CA THR A 48 -7.48 -42.98 -17.99
C THR A 48 -7.55 -43.73 -16.64
N ARG A 49 -8.41 -43.29 -15.71
CA ARG A 49 -8.64 -43.87 -14.36
C ARG A 49 -7.37 -44.08 -13.53
N ARG A 50 -6.79 -42.98 -13.02
CA ARG A 50 -5.99 -42.97 -11.78
C ARG A 50 -6.26 -41.70 -10.98
N GLY A 51 -7.36 -41.69 -10.21
CA GLY A 51 -7.78 -40.53 -9.39
C GLY A 51 -6.91 -40.22 -8.16
N ARG A 52 -5.67 -40.74 -8.12
CA ARG A 52 -4.73 -40.59 -7.01
C ARG A 52 -3.27 -40.52 -7.48
N ASP A 53 -3.09 -40.15 -8.74
CA ASP A 53 -1.77 -40.04 -9.36
C ASP A 53 -1.08 -38.75 -8.91
N PRO A 54 0.19 -38.77 -8.45
CA PRO A 54 0.98 -37.55 -8.26
C PRO A 54 0.94 -36.62 -9.48
N GLU A 55 0.80 -37.16 -10.70
CA GLU A 55 0.65 -36.38 -11.93
C GLU A 55 -0.64 -35.55 -11.97
N MET A 56 -1.75 -36.06 -11.42
CA MET A 56 -3.01 -35.31 -11.32
C MET A 56 -2.86 -34.14 -10.33
N LYS A 57 -2.20 -34.38 -9.20
CA LYS A 57 -2.00 -33.33 -8.20
C LYS A 57 -1.09 -32.22 -8.72
N ASP A 58 0.03 -32.57 -9.36
CA ASP A 58 0.94 -31.60 -10.01
C ASP A 58 0.20 -30.77 -11.05
N LEU A 59 -0.64 -31.41 -11.87
CA LEU A 59 -1.43 -30.71 -12.86
C LEU A 59 -2.46 -29.75 -12.24
N GLU A 60 -3.14 -30.16 -11.17
CA GLU A 60 -4.10 -29.31 -10.45
C GLU A 60 -3.41 -28.11 -9.78
N GLU A 61 -2.19 -28.28 -9.26
CA GLU A 61 -1.37 -27.20 -8.71
C GLU A 61 -0.97 -26.20 -9.81
N ARG A 62 -0.47 -26.68 -10.96
CA ARG A 62 -0.15 -25.83 -12.11
C ARG A 62 -1.36 -25.08 -12.67
N MET A 63 -2.53 -25.72 -12.67
CA MET A 63 -3.78 -25.06 -13.04
C MET A 63 -4.16 -23.96 -12.06
N ASN A 64 -4.00 -24.18 -10.75
CA ASN A 64 -4.20 -23.15 -9.73
C ASN A 64 -3.23 -21.98 -9.92
N ASP A 65 -1.93 -22.25 -10.11
CA ASP A 65 -0.93 -21.22 -10.37
C ASP A 65 -1.28 -20.36 -11.59
N ARG A 66 -1.73 -21.00 -12.68
CA ARG A 66 -2.17 -20.28 -13.89
C ARG A 66 -3.40 -19.42 -13.61
N VAL A 67 -4.37 -19.94 -12.86
CA VAL A 67 -5.57 -19.19 -12.47
C VAL A 67 -5.25 -17.97 -11.61
N HIS A 68 -4.30 -18.08 -10.67
CA HIS A 68 -3.77 -16.91 -9.96
C HIS A 68 -3.08 -15.92 -10.89
N GLY A 69 -2.33 -16.39 -11.89
CA GLY A 69 -1.75 -15.56 -12.94
C GLY A 69 -2.82 -14.75 -13.71
N ILE A 70 -3.87 -15.43 -14.17
CA ILE A 70 -5.00 -14.80 -14.86
C ILE A 70 -5.70 -13.79 -13.95
N ALA A 71 -5.88 -14.09 -12.66
CA ALA A 71 -6.47 -13.16 -11.71
C ALA A 71 -5.64 -11.89 -11.54
N ARG A 72 -4.30 -12.00 -11.45
CA ARG A 72 -3.40 -10.83 -11.41
C ARG A 72 -3.49 -9.98 -12.67
N GLU A 73 -3.49 -10.62 -13.85
CA GLU A 73 -3.64 -9.92 -15.12
C GLU A 73 -5.01 -9.23 -15.24
N PHE A 74 -6.07 -9.90 -14.80
CA PHE A 74 -7.42 -9.34 -14.75
C PHE A 74 -7.48 -8.11 -13.84
N LEU A 75 -6.96 -8.20 -12.61
CA LEU A 75 -6.93 -7.06 -11.69
C LEU A 75 -6.09 -5.90 -12.23
N SER A 76 -4.92 -6.17 -12.81
CA SER A 76 -4.07 -5.13 -13.39
C SER A 76 -4.77 -4.34 -14.51
N LYS A 77 -5.56 -5.02 -15.36
CA LYS A 77 -6.34 -4.37 -16.43
C LYS A 77 -7.51 -3.55 -15.87
N ASN A 78 -8.16 -4.04 -14.82
CA ASN A 78 -9.37 -3.41 -14.27
C ASN A 78 -9.08 -2.31 -13.25
N ARG A 79 -7.88 -2.25 -12.66
CA ARG A 79 -7.46 -1.26 -11.65
C ARG A 79 -6.77 -0.02 -12.21
N GLY A 80 -6.85 0.24 -13.52
CA GLY A 80 -6.16 1.36 -14.16
C GLY A 80 -6.61 2.76 -13.71
N TYR A 81 -7.74 2.88 -13.00
CA TYR A 81 -8.25 4.13 -12.44
C TYR A 81 -7.66 4.46 -11.05
N LEU A 82 -6.94 3.53 -10.42
CA LEU A 82 -6.32 3.77 -9.13
C LEU A 82 -5.11 4.69 -9.28
N ASN A 83 -4.91 5.56 -8.31
CA ASN A 83 -3.66 6.28 -8.12
C ASN A 83 -2.51 5.25 -8.08
N PRO A 84 -1.47 5.38 -8.92
CA PRO A 84 -0.35 4.43 -8.92
C PRO A 84 0.49 4.50 -7.64
N GLU A 85 0.53 5.65 -6.96
CA GLU A 85 1.38 5.87 -5.78
C GLU A 85 0.65 6.67 -4.67
N PRO A 86 -0.45 6.16 -4.09
CA PRO A 86 -1.10 6.80 -2.94
C PRO A 86 -0.13 6.90 -1.76
N GLN A 87 -0.06 8.08 -1.14
CA GLN A 87 0.98 8.41 -0.13
C GLN A 87 2.43 8.11 -0.60
N ASN A 88 2.72 8.18 -1.91
CA ASN A 88 3.99 7.78 -2.55
C ASN A 88 4.39 6.30 -2.35
N VAL A 89 3.44 5.47 -1.94
CA VAL A 89 3.60 4.01 -1.84
C VAL A 89 3.07 3.38 -3.12
N PRO A 90 3.85 2.53 -3.83
CA PRO A 90 3.36 1.82 -5.01
C PRO A 90 2.07 1.06 -4.71
N ILE A 91 1.07 1.18 -5.58
CA ILE A 91 -0.20 0.47 -5.43
C ILE A 91 -0.01 -1.06 -5.31
N ALA A 92 1.04 -1.60 -5.93
CA ALA A 92 1.39 -3.02 -5.86
C ALA A 92 1.89 -3.48 -4.48
N ASP A 93 2.37 -2.56 -3.64
CA ASP A 93 2.81 -2.84 -2.27
C ASP A 93 1.65 -2.76 -1.26
N ILE A 94 0.51 -2.21 -1.67
CA ILE A 94 -0.65 -2.03 -0.80
C ILE A 94 -1.49 -3.31 -0.80
N PRO A 95 -1.89 -3.85 0.37
CA PRO A 95 -2.58 -5.12 0.46
C PRO A 95 -4.08 -5.03 0.11
N LEU A 96 -4.41 -4.47 -1.06
CA LEU A 96 -5.80 -4.26 -1.54
C LEU A 96 -6.64 -5.55 -1.49
N ASN A 97 -6.03 -6.68 -1.89
CA ASN A 97 -6.74 -7.96 -1.95
C ASN A 97 -7.09 -8.53 -0.56
N ARG A 98 -6.46 -8.01 0.51
CA ARG A 98 -6.72 -8.41 1.89
C ARG A 98 -7.71 -7.48 2.60
N ASP A 99 -8.16 -6.42 1.93
CA ASP A 99 -9.11 -5.47 2.48
C ASP A 99 -10.55 -5.81 2.04
N PRO A 100 -11.42 -6.30 2.93
CA PRO A 100 -12.76 -6.74 2.55
C PRO A 100 -13.61 -5.58 1.99
N ILE A 101 -13.45 -4.37 2.52
CA ILE A 101 -14.19 -3.18 2.07
C ILE A 101 -13.82 -2.84 0.61
N PHE A 102 -12.52 -2.82 0.29
CA PHE A 102 -12.04 -2.62 -1.07
C PHE A 102 -12.59 -3.70 -2.03
N ARG A 103 -12.60 -4.98 -1.61
CA ARG A 103 -13.12 -6.08 -2.42
C ARG A 103 -14.62 -5.96 -2.70
N GLU A 104 -15.40 -5.55 -1.69
CA GLU A 104 -16.84 -5.34 -1.86
C GLU A 104 -17.13 -4.23 -2.89
N MET A 105 -16.45 -3.09 -2.78
CA MET A 105 -16.59 -1.98 -3.74
C MET A 105 -16.11 -2.37 -5.15
N GLU A 106 -15.03 -3.14 -5.27
CA GLU A 106 -14.53 -3.64 -6.55
C GLU A 106 -15.55 -4.60 -7.22
N ASN A 107 -16.19 -5.47 -6.44
CA ASN A 107 -17.26 -6.34 -6.93
C ASN A 107 -18.49 -5.54 -7.40
N GLU A 108 -18.83 -4.45 -6.71
CA GLU A 108 -19.88 -3.53 -7.15
C GLU A 108 -19.51 -2.80 -8.44
N LEU A 109 -18.25 -2.38 -8.57
CA LEU A 109 -17.73 -1.72 -9.76
C LEU A 109 -17.82 -2.66 -10.97
N LEU A 110 -17.41 -3.92 -10.82
CA LEU A 110 -17.52 -4.93 -11.88
C LEU A 110 -18.98 -5.17 -12.31
N LYS A 111 -19.94 -5.13 -11.38
CA LYS A 111 -21.38 -5.23 -11.71
C LYS A 111 -21.85 -3.99 -12.48
N ALA A 112 -21.45 -2.80 -12.04
CA ALA A 112 -21.82 -1.54 -12.68
C ALA A 112 -21.25 -1.44 -14.11
N MET A 113 -20.03 -1.95 -14.33
CA MET A 113 -19.37 -2.01 -15.64
C MET A 113 -20.06 -2.93 -16.66
N LYS A 114 -21.05 -3.74 -16.26
CA LYS A 114 -21.87 -4.52 -17.22
C LYS A 114 -22.80 -3.63 -18.05
N ASP A 115 -23.18 -2.47 -17.52
CA ASP A 115 -23.90 -1.43 -18.26
C ASP A 115 -23.31 -0.04 -17.94
N PRO A 116 -22.15 0.31 -18.53
CA PRO A 116 -21.44 1.54 -18.19
C PRO A 116 -22.22 2.81 -18.53
N ARG A 117 -23.09 2.76 -19.53
CA ARG A 117 -23.86 3.93 -19.98
C ARG A 117 -24.89 4.34 -18.94
N SER A 118 -25.63 3.37 -18.42
CA SER A 118 -26.65 3.61 -17.40
C SER A 118 -26.02 3.87 -16.02
N ASN A 119 -24.83 3.32 -15.75
CA ASN A 119 -24.17 3.39 -14.45
C ASN A 119 -23.00 4.37 -14.36
N ALA A 120 -22.84 5.29 -15.31
CA ALA A 120 -21.65 6.16 -15.40
C ALA A 120 -21.35 6.92 -14.09
N GLY A 121 -22.36 7.48 -13.44
CA GLY A 121 -22.20 8.18 -12.15
C GLY A 121 -21.76 7.24 -11.02
N LYS A 122 -22.39 6.08 -10.89
CA LYS A 122 -22.03 5.06 -9.90
C LYS A 122 -20.61 4.52 -10.12
N ILE A 123 -20.19 4.37 -11.38
CA ILE A 123 -18.83 3.94 -11.71
C ILE A 123 -17.81 4.97 -11.24
N ALA A 124 -18.04 6.26 -11.52
CA ALA A 124 -17.15 7.33 -11.08
C ALA A 124 -17.04 7.39 -9.55
N GLU A 125 -18.19 7.35 -8.86
CA GLU A 125 -18.25 7.34 -7.39
C GLU A 125 -17.48 6.14 -6.80
N LEU A 126 -17.70 4.93 -7.30
CA LEU A 126 -16.97 3.75 -6.83
C LEU A 126 -15.46 3.83 -7.11
N GLN A 127 -15.05 4.42 -8.24
CA GLN A 127 -13.64 4.61 -8.55
C GLN A 127 -12.97 5.61 -7.60
N ASP A 128 -13.67 6.69 -7.23
CA ASP A 128 -13.20 7.66 -6.24
C ASP A 128 -13.13 7.04 -4.84
N ASP A 129 -14.15 6.27 -4.44
CA ASP A 129 -14.17 5.57 -3.14
C ASP A 129 -13.08 4.50 -3.02
N LEU A 130 -12.81 3.77 -4.11
CA LEU A 130 -11.69 2.81 -4.17
C LEU A 130 -10.34 3.53 -4.07
N ASN A 131 -10.19 4.71 -4.68
CA ASN A 131 -8.99 5.54 -4.52
C ASN A 131 -8.82 6.03 -3.08
N ASN A 132 -9.90 6.52 -2.45
CA ASN A 132 -9.89 6.94 -1.04
C ASN A 132 -9.53 5.78 -0.12
N ARG A 133 -10.07 4.58 -0.37
CA ARG A 133 -9.74 3.39 0.41
C ARG A 133 -8.28 2.96 0.22
N ALA A 134 -7.75 3.03 -1.01
CA ALA A 134 -6.33 2.77 -1.27
C ALA A 134 -5.42 3.78 -0.54
N GLU A 135 -5.82 5.05 -0.49
CA GLU A 135 -5.13 6.11 0.26
C GLU A 135 -5.09 5.80 1.77
N ASP A 136 -6.21 5.38 2.35
CA ASP A 136 -6.27 4.99 3.76
C ASP A 136 -5.43 3.76 4.06
N LEU A 137 -5.46 2.74 3.18
CA LEU A 137 -4.61 1.56 3.30
C LEU A 137 -3.12 1.91 3.18
N ALA A 138 -2.76 2.89 2.35
CA ALA A 138 -1.40 3.40 2.24
C ALA A 138 -0.96 4.09 3.55
N LYS A 139 -1.82 4.95 4.12
CA LYS A 139 -1.57 5.61 5.42
C LYS A 139 -1.38 4.58 6.54
N ASP A 140 -2.25 3.57 6.60
CA ASP A 140 -2.16 2.52 7.61
C ASP A 140 -0.92 1.65 7.44
N LEU A 141 -0.54 1.33 6.20
CA LEU A 141 0.71 0.62 5.91
C LEU A 141 1.90 1.42 6.44
N ARG A 142 1.99 2.72 6.08
CA ARG A 142 3.07 3.61 6.55
C ARG A 142 3.11 3.73 8.07
N ARG A 143 1.95 3.90 8.71
CA ARG A 143 1.85 3.95 10.18
C ARG A 143 2.44 2.68 10.81
N LYS A 144 2.07 1.50 10.32
CA LYS A 144 2.61 0.21 10.82
C LYS A 144 4.11 0.08 10.56
N GLU A 145 4.56 0.58 9.41
CA GLU A 145 5.95 0.60 8.97
C GLU A 145 6.84 1.51 9.83
N LEU A 146 6.26 2.57 10.40
CA LEU A 146 6.91 3.55 11.27
C LEU A 146 6.70 3.28 12.78
N ALA A 147 5.84 2.34 13.15
CA ALA A 147 5.49 2.08 14.55
C ALA A 147 6.68 1.68 15.45
N ASN A 148 7.76 1.16 14.86
CA ASN A 148 8.98 0.78 15.58
C ASN A 148 10.09 1.86 15.51
N GLN A 149 9.82 3.00 14.88
CA GLN A 149 10.73 4.14 14.84
C GLN A 149 10.53 5.03 16.07
N GLU A 150 11.45 5.96 16.30
CA GLU A 150 11.23 7.06 17.24
C GLU A 150 10.01 7.87 16.78
N GLN A 151 9.02 8.05 17.66
CA GLN A 151 7.75 8.71 17.30
C GLN A 151 7.85 10.24 17.29
N GLU A 152 8.84 10.79 18.01
CA GLU A 152 9.10 12.22 18.10
C GLU A 152 10.60 12.51 17.89
N PRO A 153 11.17 12.18 16.72
CA PRO A 153 12.58 12.48 16.43
C PRO A 153 12.85 13.97 16.60
N LEU A 154 13.84 14.30 17.43
CA LEU A 154 14.16 15.68 17.82
C LEU A 154 12.95 16.47 18.37
N GLY A 155 11.98 15.80 19.02
CA GLY A 155 10.77 16.42 19.58
C GLY A 155 9.65 16.71 18.58
N VAL A 156 9.79 16.28 17.32
CA VAL A 156 8.78 16.50 16.27
C VAL A 156 8.02 15.20 15.96
N PRO A 157 6.68 15.15 16.13
CA PRO A 157 5.89 13.96 15.79
C PRO A 157 6.06 13.54 14.33
N LEU A 158 6.19 12.23 14.08
CA LEU A 158 6.34 11.67 12.73
C LEU A 158 5.21 12.10 11.77
N GLU A 159 3.99 12.31 12.27
CA GLU A 159 2.84 12.74 11.46
C GLU A 159 2.98 14.18 10.92
N GLU A 160 3.79 15.02 11.54
CA GLU A 160 4.02 16.39 11.10
C GLU A 160 5.20 16.50 10.12
N LEU A 161 6.06 15.48 10.07
CA LEU A 161 7.19 15.42 9.16
C LEU A 161 6.74 15.08 7.72
N PRO A 162 7.38 15.69 6.69
CA PRO A 162 7.06 15.46 5.28
C PRO A 162 7.63 14.14 4.73
N LEU A 163 7.56 13.06 5.52
CA LEU A 163 8.18 11.76 5.24
C LEU A 163 7.72 11.15 3.91
N ASN A 164 6.45 11.39 3.52
CA ASN A 164 5.87 10.87 2.28
C ASN A 164 6.57 11.35 1.02
N TYR A 165 7.20 12.53 1.05
CA TYR A 165 7.74 13.17 -0.15
C TYR A 165 9.26 13.16 -0.17
N ASP A 166 9.89 12.46 0.77
CA ASP A 166 11.33 12.40 0.84
C ASP A 166 11.90 11.45 -0.24
N PRO A 167 12.75 11.95 -1.16
CA PRO A 167 13.25 11.18 -2.29
C PRO A 167 14.25 10.09 -1.88
N ILE A 168 14.75 10.09 -0.64
CA ILE A 168 15.70 9.10 -0.12
C ILE A 168 14.95 8.04 0.70
N LEU A 169 14.07 8.44 1.61
CA LEU A 169 13.30 7.56 2.48
C LEU A 169 12.40 6.63 1.67
N ASN A 170 11.71 7.15 0.65
CA ASN A 170 10.77 6.36 -0.16
C ASN A 170 11.43 5.15 -0.85
N PRO A 171 12.58 5.29 -1.56
CA PRO A 171 13.34 4.14 -2.06
C PRO A 171 13.81 3.17 -0.98
N LEU A 172 14.24 3.66 0.19
CA LEU A 172 14.67 2.79 1.30
C LEU A 172 13.50 1.96 1.84
N GLU A 173 12.33 2.56 1.96
CA GLU A 173 11.10 1.89 2.37
C GLU A 173 10.64 0.83 1.37
N ARG A 174 10.71 1.12 0.06
CA ARG A 174 10.46 0.13 -1.00
C ARG A 174 11.43 -1.05 -0.89
N LYS A 175 12.73 -0.77 -0.75
CA LYS A 175 13.76 -1.80 -0.55
C LYS A 175 13.49 -2.63 0.72
N ARG A 176 12.97 -2.02 1.78
CA ARG A 176 12.61 -2.70 3.03
C ARG A 176 11.45 -3.68 2.81
N ARG A 177 10.42 -3.27 2.07
CA ARG A 177 9.31 -4.15 1.67
C ARG A 177 9.79 -5.33 0.82
N ASP A 178 10.66 -5.09 -0.15
CA ASP A 178 11.23 -6.15 -1.00
C ASP A 178 12.06 -7.18 -0.21
N ILE A 179 12.91 -6.72 0.70
CA ILE A 179 13.67 -7.60 1.59
C ILE A 179 12.72 -8.39 2.49
N LYS A 180 11.68 -7.76 3.06
CA LYS A 180 10.71 -8.45 3.93
C LYS A 180 9.89 -9.50 3.18
N ARG A 181 9.60 -9.30 1.90
CA ARG A 181 8.89 -10.24 1.01
C ARG A 181 9.72 -11.51 0.71
N ASN A 182 11.05 -11.41 0.74
CA ASN A 182 11.93 -12.56 0.47
C ASN A 182 12.01 -13.52 1.69
N PRO A 183 11.62 -14.80 1.54
CA PRO A 183 11.71 -15.79 2.63
C PRO A 183 13.15 -16.12 3.05
N LYS A 184 14.14 -15.85 2.18
CA LYS A 184 15.57 -16.06 2.44
C LYS A 184 16.31 -14.75 2.75
N ARG A 185 15.59 -13.75 3.28
CA ARG A 185 16.14 -12.43 3.58
C ARG A 185 17.33 -12.48 4.53
N SER A 186 18.32 -11.62 4.27
CA SER A 186 19.41 -11.39 5.21
C SER A 186 18.93 -10.50 6.36
N ALA A 187 19.05 -10.99 7.59
CA ALA A 187 18.71 -10.24 8.79
C ALA A 187 19.62 -9.01 8.96
N ASP A 188 20.92 -9.15 8.63
CA ASP A 188 21.87 -8.04 8.71
C ASP A 188 21.58 -6.95 7.69
N ALA A 189 21.21 -7.33 6.46
CA ALA A 189 20.82 -6.35 5.44
C ALA A 189 19.57 -5.57 5.85
N LEU A 190 18.57 -6.24 6.44
CA LEU A 190 17.38 -5.59 6.97
C LEU A 190 17.71 -4.63 8.12
N ARG A 191 18.55 -5.08 9.07
CA ARG A 191 18.97 -4.25 10.21
C ARG A 191 19.77 -3.02 9.79
N ASN A 192 20.64 -3.15 8.77
CA ASN A 192 21.37 -2.01 8.22
C ASN A 192 20.42 -1.02 7.57
N LEU A 193 19.47 -1.52 6.76
CA LEU A 193 18.47 -0.68 6.12
C LEU A 193 17.56 0.04 7.12
N GLU A 194 17.18 -0.63 8.21
CA GLU A 194 16.39 -0.01 9.29
C GLU A 194 17.16 1.14 9.97
N ARG A 195 18.49 1.02 10.10
CA ARG A 195 19.35 2.11 10.59
C ARG A 195 19.47 3.26 9.59
N GLU A 196 19.57 2.97 8.30
CA GLU A 196 19.56 3.99 7.24
C GLU A 196 18.23 4.76 7.20
N ILE A 197 17.10 4.07 7.40
CA ILE A 197 15.77 4.69 7.49
C ILE A 197 15.68 5.60 8.72
N ALA A 198 16.09 5.12 9.90
CA ALA A 198 16.08 5.92 11.12
C ALA A 198 16.93 7.19 10.98
N ALA A 199 18.17 7.05 10.48
CA ALA A 199 19.04 8.20 10.24
C ALA A 199 18.43 9.21 9.25
N ARG A 200 17.75 8.73 8.19
CA ARG A 200 17.07 9.62 7.25
C ARG A 200 15.88 10.34 7.88
N ILE A 201 15.13 9.69 8.77
CA ILE A 201 14.05 10.33 9.53
C ILE A 201 14.61 11.46 10.41
N ASP A 202 15.73 11.24 11.08
CA ASP A 202 16.40 12.27 11.89
C ASP A 202 16.86 13.46 11.05
N ASP A 203 17.40 13.19 9.85
CA ASP A 203 17.79 14.25 8.91
C ASP A 203 16.57 15.06 8.43
N ILE A 204 15.45 14.40 8.15
CA ILE A 204 14.21 15.09 7.78
C ILE A 204 13.70 15.95 8.94
N ALA A 205 13.77 15.46 10.18
CA ALA A 205 13.38 16.23 11.36
C ALA A 205 14.29 17.46 11.56
N ARG A 206 15.60 17.32 11.33
CA ARG A 206 16.54 18.45 11.40
C ARG A 206 16.26 19.50 10.32
N ASP A 207 16.06 19.07 9.07
CA ASP A 207 15.72 19.97 7.96
C ASP A 207 14.36 20.66 8.17
N PHE A 208 13.42 19.97 8.81
CA PHE A 208 12.11 20.51 9.18
C PHE A 208 12.26 21.61 10.24
N LEU A 209 12.94 21.32 11.35
CA LEU A 209 13.20 22.29 12.42
C LEU A 209 14.03 23.47 11.94
N ALA A 210 15.03 23.27 11.09
CA ALA A 210 15.82 24.37 10.52
C ALA A 210 14.96 25.38 9.75
N LYS A 211 13.92 24.91 9.05
CA LYS A 211 12.96 25.78 8.36
C LYS A 211 12.01 26.46 9.34
N GLU A 212 11.54 25.75 10.37
CA GLU A 212 10.67 26.34 11.39
C GLU A 212 11.39 27.41 12.21
N ARG A 213 12.67 27.22 12.51
CA ARG A 213 13.53 28.13 13.28
C ARG A 213 14.14 29.26 12.44
N ALA A 214 13.83 29.35 11.15
CA ALA A 214 14.46 30.32 10.25
C ALA A 214 14.14 31.79 10.59
N PHE A 215 13.08 32.04 11.36
CA PHE A 215 12.72 33.39 11.82
C PHE A 215 13.53 33.85 13.04
N LEU A 216 14.13 32.92 13.78
CA LEU A 216 14.92 33.23 14.98
C LEU A 216 16.23 33.93 14.63
N ASP A 217 16.80 34.64 15.59
CA ASP A 217 18.19 35.07 15.50
C ASP A 217 19.09 33.84 15.33
N GLN A 218 19.95 33.86 14.30
CA GLN A 218 20.84 32.74 13.98
C GLN A 218 22.14 32.79 14.80
N GLU A 219 22.46 33.94 15.41
CA GLU A 219 23.60 34.12 16.29
C GLU A 219 23.22 34.86 17.59
N PRO A 220 22.27 34.34 18.40
CA PRO A 220 21.90 34.95 19.66
C PRO A 220 23.13 35.07 20.57
N GLU A 221 23.42 36.29 21.03
CA GLU A 221 24.61 36.62 21.81
C GLU A 221 25.94 36.19 21.12
N GLY A 222 25.96 36.11 19.78
CA GLY A 222 27.11 35.68 18.98
C GLY A 222 27.35 34.16 18.96
N VAL A 223 26.41 33.35 19.45
CA VAL A 223 26.49 31.88 19.42
C VAL A 223 25.60 31.34 18.32
N GLN A 224 26.16 30.57 17.38
CA GLN A 224 25.37 29.93 16.32
C GLN A 224 24.23 29.08 16.90
N LEU A 225 23.01 29.31 16.39
CA LEU A 225 21.79 28.65 16.84
C LEU A 225 21.90 27.11 16.83
N GLU A 226 22.57 26.55 15.82
CA GLU A 226 22.82 25.09 15.70
C GLU A 226 23.65 24.50 16.84
N ARG A 227 24.40 25.32 17.58
CA ARG A 227 25.21 24.89 18.73
C ARG A 227 24.42 24.88 20.03
N LEU A 228 23.24 25.47 20.04
CA LEU A 228 22.36 25.47 21.20
C LEU A 228 21.61 24.13 21.24
N PRO A 229 21.50 23.48 22.41
CA PRO A 229 20.79 22.21 22.57
C PRO A 229 19.27 22.42 22.60
N LEU A 230 18.72 23.19 21.65
CA LEU A 230 17.29 23.51 21.56
C LEU A 230 16.45 22.24 21.42
N SER A 231 17.00 21.22 20.77
CA SER A 231 16.35 19.92 20.61
C SER A 231 16.35 19.05 21.88
N ASP A 232 17.02 19.46 22.95
CA ASP A 232 16.93 18.83 24.28
C ASP A 232 16.15 19.71 25.27
N ASP A 233 15.80 20.94 24.89
CA ASP A 233 15.10 21.90 25.73
C ASP A 233 13.59 21.65 25.67
N LYS A 234 13.04 21.18 26.79
CA LYS A 234 11.62 20.84 26.92
C LYS A 234 10.71 22.06 26.76
N GLU A 235 11.08 23.21 27.32
CA GLU A 235 10.24 24.42 27.22
C GLU A 235 10.23 24.94 25.78
N PHE A 236 11.37 24.90 25.12
CA PHE A 236 11.49 25.27 23.71
C PHE A 236 10.62 24.38 22.81
N HIS A 237 10.64 23.05 23.01
CA HIS A 237 9.77 22.12 22.29
C HIS A 237 8.29 22.39 22.48
N GLU A 238 7.88 22.74 23.70
CA GLU A 238 6.48 23.10 23.99
C GLU A 238 6.07 24.36 23.20
N MET A 239 6.93 25.38 23.14
CA MET A 239 6.70 26.57 22.32
C MET A 239 6.63 26.25 20.82
N GLU A 240 7.54 25.43 20.30
CA GLU A 240 7.53 25.01 18.88
C GLU A 240 6.25 24.22 18.54
N ARG A 241 5.81 23.34 19.44
CA ARG A 241 4.55 22.60 19.27
C ARG A 241 3.34 23.53 19.27
N ASP A 242 3.30 24.49 20.18
CA ASP A 242 2.19 25.43 20.29
C ASP A 242 2.16 26.37 19.06
N LEU A 243 3.32 26.84 18.59
CA LEU A 243 3.47 27.59 17.35
C LEU A 243 2.98 26.79 16.14
N ARG A 244 3.37 25.51 16.02
CA ARG A 244 2.87 24.59 14.98
C ARG A 244 1.35 24.45 15.04
N ALA A 245 0.76 24.33 16.23
CA ALA A 245 -0.69 24.24 16.40
C ALA A 245 -1.41 25.54 15.97
N LEU A 246 -0.86 26.70 16.31
CA LEU A 246 -1.40 28.01 15.93
C LEU A 246 -1.31 28.23 14.42
N LYS A 247 -0.17 27.86 13.80
CA LYS A 247 0.07 27.95 12.35
C LYS A 247 -0.86 27.08 11.50
N LYS A 248 -1.63 26.14 12.10
CA LYS A 248 -2.72 25.42 11.40
C LYS A 248 -3.90 26.35 11.03
N GLN A 249 -4.09 27.46 11.73
CA GLN A 249 -5.13 28.48 11.43
C GLN A 249 -4.56 29.90 11.56
N PRO A 250 -3.59 30.29 10.71
CA PRO A 250 -2.80 31.50 10.92
C PRO A 250 -3.65 32.77 10.86
N ALA A 251 -4.69 32.79 10.02
CA ALA A 251 -5.62 33.93 9.91
C ALA A 251 -6.40 34.21 11.20
N LYS A 252 -6.59 33.22 12.08
CA LYS A 252 -7.30 33.39 13.35
C LYS A 252 -6.37 33.62 14.55
N ASN A 253 -5.09 33.25 14.38
CA ASN A 253 -4.11 33.17 15.47
C ASN A 253 -2.98 34.18 15.31
N LYS A 254 -3.17 35.24 14.51
CA LYS A 254 -2.12 36.16 14.11
C LYS A 254 -1.33 36.71 15.31
N ASP A 255 -2.01 37.32 16.27
CA ASP A 255 -1.36 37.94 17.44
C ASP A 255 -0.60 36.90 18.28
N ALA A 256 -1.18 35.71 18.49
CA ALA A 256 -0.55 34.63 19.24
C ALA A 256 0.65 33.98 18.50
N ILE A 257 0.68 34.04 17.16
CA ILE A 257 1.84 33.63 16.37
C ILE A 257 2.94 34.68 16.51
N GLU A 258 2.60 35.98 16.40
CA GLU A 258 3.55 37.08 16.57
C GLU A 258 4.16 37.09 17.99
N ASP A 259 3.43 36.69 19.02
CA ASP A 259 3.96 36.59 20.40
C ASP A 259 4.97 35.44 20.59
N LEU A 260 4.93 34.41 19.74
CA LEU A 260 5.83 33.24 19.80
C LEU A 260 6.97 33.29 18.76
N GLU A 261 6.91 34.24 17.81
CA GLU A 261 7.95 34.50 16.80
C GLU A 261 8.91 35.62 17.23
#